data_AF-A0A7V3T4A0-F1
#
_entry.id   AF-A0A7V3T4A0-F1
#
_cell.length_a   1.000
_cell.length_b   1.000
_cell.length_c   1.000
_cell.angle_alpha   90.00
_cell.angle_beta   90.00
_cell.angle_gamma   90.00
#
_symmetry.space_group_name_H-M   'P 1'
#
loop_
_entity.id
_entity.type
_entity.pdbx_description
1 polymer ?
#
loop_
_entity_poly.entity_id
_entity_poly.type
_entity_poly.pdbx_seq_one_letter_code
_entity_poly.pdbx_strand_id
1 'polypeptide(L)' 'MELINIRPSMMLALTTYCYANGIFSSRRIEQATYRDIAVRYLTGNTHPVHDTICTFRRLRSRST' A
#
# COMPACT_ATOMS: atom_id res chain seq x y z
N MET A 1 17.61 3.91 7.05
CA MET A 1 17.26 5.12 7.82
C MET A 1 16.64 6.16 6.89
N GLU A 2 15.62 5.77 6.13
CA GLU A 2 14.55 6.66 5.67
C GLU A 2 13.28 5.90 6.02
N LEU A 3 12.75 6.16 7.22
CA LEU A 3 11.36 5.85 7.50
C LEU A 3 10.57 6.87 6.68
N ILE A 4 10.39 6.55 5.40
CA ILE A 4 9.42 7.21 4.53
C ILE A 4 8.16 7.35 5.37
N ASN A 5 7.72 8.59 5.54
CA ASN A 5 6.53 8.99 6.30
C ASN A 5 5.26 8.47 5.60
N ILE A 6 5.14 7.15 5.55
CA ILE A 6 4.01 6.43 4.98
C ILE A 6 2.84 6.67 5.93
N ARG A 7 1.99 7.62 5.55
CA ARG A 7 0.83 8.01 6.36
C ARG A 7 -0.12 6.80 6.46
N PRO A 8 -0.60 6.42 7.66
CA PRO A 8 -1.55 5.30 7.80
C PRO A 8 -2.80 5.45 6.92
N SER A 9 -3.24 6.69 6.69
CA SER A 9 -4.35 7.02 5.79
C SER A 9 -4.04 6.68 4.32
N MET A 10 -2.82 6.93 3.87
CA MET A 10 -2.36 6.58 2.51
C MET A 10 -2.28 5.07 2.34
N MET A 11 -1.76 4.33 3.33
CA MET A 11 -1.74 2.85 3.28
C MET A 11 -3.14 2.25 3.28
N LEU A 12 -4.06 2.85 4.04
CA LEU A 12 -5.46 2.46 4.01
C LEU A 12 -6.07 2.70 2.63
N ALA A 13 -5.90 3.91 2.07
CA ALA A 13 -6.41 4.23 0.75
C ALA A 13 -5.84 3.30 -0.33
N LEU A 14 -4.52 3.04 -0.30
CA LEU A 14 -3.83 2.14 -1.22
C LEU A 14 -4.39 0.72 -1.16
N THR A 15 -4.49 0.15 0.05
CA THR A 15 -4.99 -1.21 0.22
C THR A 15 -6.47 -1.33 -0.16
N THR A 16 -7.30 -0.34 0.19
CA THR A 16 -8.72 -0.29 -0.21
C THR A 16 -8.86 -0.20 -1.73
N TYR A 17 -8.13 0.71 -2.38
CA TYR A 17 -8.16 0.87 -3.83
C TYR A 17 -7.72 -0.41 -4.54
N CYS A 18 -6.60 -0.99 -4.13
CA CYS A 18 -6.10 -2.21 -4.75
C CYS A 18 -7.07 -3.39 -4.57
N TYR A 19 -7.72 -3.52 -3.41
CA TYR A 19 -8.72 -4.58 -3.20
C TYR A 19 -9.97 -4.38 -4.06
N ALA A 20 -10.44 -3.14 -4.21
CA ALA A 20 -11.56 -2.83 -5.11
C ALA A 20 -11.24 -3.19 -6.57
N ASN A 21 -9.97 -3.10 -6.96
CA ASN A 21 -9.47 -3.48 -8.29
C ASN A 21 -9.01 -4.96 -8.38
N GLY A 22 -9.27 -5.79 -7.37
CA GLY A 22 -8.91 -7.22 -7.39
C GLY A 22 -7.41 -7.52 -7.20
N ILE A 23 -6.62 -6.55 -6.73
CA ILE A 23 -5.18 -6.68 -6.49
C ILE A 23 -4.93 -6.94 -4.98
N PHE A 24 -4.83 -8.20 -4.60
CA PHE A 24 -4.74 -8.60 -3.18
C PHE A 24 -3.34 -8.90 -2.66
N SER A 25 -2.41 -9.28 -3.54
CA SER A 25 -1.05 -9.65 -3.16
C SER A 25 -0.24 -8.39 -2.86
N SER A 26 0.43 -8.33 -1.70
CA SER A 26 1.29 -7.20 -1.34
C SER A 26 2.38 -6.92 -2.39
N ARG A 27 2.91 -7.96 -3.04
CA ARG A 27 3.86 -7.81 -4.16
C ARG A 27 3.22 -7.23 -5.41
N ARG A 28 1.98 -7.62 -5.71
CA ARG A 28 1.23 -7.05 -6.84
C ARG A 28 0.84 -5.59 -6.56
N ILE A 29 0.52 -5.26 -5.31
CA ILE A 29 0.26 -3.89 -4.87
C ILE A 29 1.53 -3.04 -5.04
N GLU A 30 2.69 -3.53 -4.57
CA GLU A 30 3.98 -2.86 -4.79
C GLU A 30 4.23 -2.63 -6.29
N GLN A 31 4.08 -3.65 -7.14
CA GLN A 31 4.23 -3.51 -8.60
C GLN A 31 3.24 -2.50 -9.20
N ALA A 32 2.01 -2.43 -8.69
CA ALA A 32 1.01 -1.46 -9.13
C ALA A 32 1.46 -0.02 -8.85
N THR A 33 2.22 0.22 -7.78
CA THR A 33 2.79 1.55 -7.53
C THR A 33 3.78 2.01 -8.61
N TYR A 34 4.31 1.10 -9.44
CA TYR A 34 5.18 1.47 -10.56
C TYR A 34 4.43 1.59 -11.89
N ARG A 35 3.42 0.74 -12.11
CA ARG A 35 2.77 0.57 -13.41
C ARG A 35 1.45 1.31 -13.54
N ASP A 36 0.72 1.47 -12.45
CA ASP A 36 -0.62 2.05 -12.45
C ASP A 36 -0.56 3.53 -12.06
N ILE A 37 -1.01 4.39 -12.97
CA ILE A 37 -0.95 5.85 -12.79
C ILE A 37 -1.88 6.32 -11.65
N ALA A 38 -3.01 5.66 -11.43
CA ALA A 38 -3.93 5.99 -10.35
C ALA A 38 -3.31 5.62 -9.00
N VAL A 39 -2.67 4.45 -8.92
CA VAL A 39 -1.93 4.03 -7.72
C VAL A 39 -0.75 4.98 -7.45
N ARG A 40 0.00 5.39 -8.47
CA ARG A 40 1.09 6.37 -8.34
C ARG A 40 0.61 7.72 -7.82
N TYR A 41 -0.53 8.19 -8.32
CA TYR A 41 -1.13 9.44 -7.85
C TYR A 41 -1.55 9.32 -6.39
N LEU A 42 -2.21 8.21 -6.04
CA LEU A 42 -2.64 7.91 -4.67
C LEU A 42 -1.46 7.84 -3.69
N THR A 43 -0.34 7.26 -4.13
CA THR A 43 0.86 7.13 -3.32
C THR A 43 1.81 8.33 -3.41
N GLY A 44 1.46 9.39 -4.14
CA GLY A 44 2.36 10.53 -4.34
C GLY A 44 3.72 10.10 -4.90
N ASN A 45 3.72 9.13 -5.83
CA ASN A 45 4.90 8.52 -6.43
C ASN A 45 5.87 7.89 -5.40
N THR A 46 5.36 7.51 -4.24
CA THR A 46 6.06 6.68 -3.25
C THR A 46 5.73 5.21 -3.49
N HIS A 47 6.72 4.33 -3.30
CA HIS A 47 6.60 2.91 -3.59
C HIS A 47 6.77 2.09 -2.30
N PRO A 48 5.71 1.94 -1.47
CA PRO A 48 5.76 1.07 -0.30
C PRO A 48 6.11 -0.36 -0.72
N VAL A 49 7.17 -0.90 -0.13
CA VAL A 49 7.58 -2.28 -0.35
C VAL A 49 6.52 -3.24 0.20
N HIS A 50 6.43 -4.43 -0.39
CA HIS A 50 5.48 -5.45 0.02
C HIS A 50 5.55 -5.81 1.51
N ASP A 51 6.74 -5.74 2.13
CA ASP A 51 6.92 -5.98 3.57
C ASP A 51 6.24 -4.90 4.43
N THR A 52 6.26 -3.64 4.01
CA THR A 52 5.53 -2.55 4.68
C THR A 52 4.03 -2.77 4.57
N ILE A 53 3.54 -3.22 3.41
CA ILE A 53 2.12 -3.55 3.20
C ILE A 53 1.69 -4.74 4.06
N CYS A 54 2.51 -5.80 4.13
CA CYS A 54 2.26 -6.95 5.00
C CYS A 54 2.22 -6.56 6.48
N THR A 55 3.15 -5.71 6.92
CA THR A 55 3.21 -5.23 8.29
C THR A 55 2.00 -4.36 8.65
N PHE A 56 1.60 -3.44 7.76
CA PHE A 56 0.38 -2.65 7.93
C PHE A 56 -0.88 -3.53 8.06
N ARG A 57 -1.03 -4.55 7.20
CA ARG A 57 -2.16 -5.49 7.26
C ARG A 57 -2.21 -6.25 8.58
N ARG A 58 -1.07 -6.75 9.06
CA ARG A 58 -0.96 -7.47 10.34
C ARG A 58 -1.25 -6.58 11.54
N LEU A 59 -0.79 -5.33 11.51
CA LEU A 59 -1.09 -4.39 12.59
C LEU A 59 -2.59 -4.14 12.70
N ARG A 60 -3.27 -3.99 11.57
CA ARG A 60 -4.71 -3.70 11.52
C ARG A 60 -5.60 -4.90 11.87
N SER A 61 -5.13 -6.14 11.68
CA SER A 61 -5.87 -7.35 12.08
C SER A 61 -5.80 -7.66 13.58
N ARG A 62 -5.01 -6.90 14.37
CA ARG A 62 -4.84 -7.11 15.82
C ARG A 62 -5.64 -6.13 16.68
N SER A 63 -6.47 -5.29 16.06
CA SER A 63 -7.32 -4.31 16.76
C SER A 63 -8.76 -4.80 16.99
N THR A 64 -9.01 -6.11 16.82
CA THR A 64 -10.23 -6.82 17.24
C THR A 64 -9.98 -7.60 18.51
#